data_AF-A0A833GG80-F1
#
_entry.id   AF-A0A833GG80-F1
#
_cell.length_a   1.000
_cell.length_b   1.000
_cell.length_c   1.000
_cell.angle_alpha   90.00
_cell.angle_beta   90.00
_cell.angle_gamma   90.00
#
_symmetry.space_group_name_H-M   'P 1'
#
loop_
_entity.id
_entity.type
_entity.pdbx_description
1 polymer ?
#
loop_
_entity_poly.entity_id
_entity_poly.type
_entity_poly.pdbx_seq_one_letter_code
_entity_poly.pdbx_strand_id
1 'polypeptide(L)'
;MTPPPPPEIPPRIKAAEITGRWGLAAYHKPEDRARTEAAARNQCRQPYVISLGPNGGVMMHLADSSKIEELRLKGAPGDRTFIGPAGEAGGAQDREIVSFDGRVMITRFVDKEVESRYGTSVYVRCAPRA
;
A
#
# COMPACT_ATOMS: atom_id res chain seq x y z
N MET A 1 -30.92 18.93 -1.36
CA MET A 1 -30.68 17.73 -0.53
C MET A 1 -29.59 16.94 -1.21
N THR A 2 -28.37 16.97 -0.68
CA THR A 2 -27.26 16.16 -1.20
C THR A 2 -27.56 14.69 -0.86
N PRO A 3 -27.46 13.74 -1.81
CA PRO A 3 -27.62 12.32 -1.48
C PRO A 3 -26.63 11.93 -0.37
N PRO A 4 -27.01 11.05 0.57
CA PRO A 4 -26.07 10.55 1.57
C PRO A 4 -24.88 9.92 0.84
N PRO A 5 -23.63 10.16 1.29
CA PRO A 5 -22.48 9.50 0.70
C PRO A 5 -22.74 7.99 0.71
N PRO A 6 -22.40 7.28 -0.38
CA PRO A 6 -22.55 5.83 -0.41
C PRO A 6 -21.83 5.23 0.81
N PRO A 7 -22.37 4.16 1.41
CA PRO A 7 -21.77 3.56 2.59
C PRO A 7 -20.32 3.17 2.29
N GLU A 8 -19.37 3.84 2.94
CA GLU A 8 -17.96 3.50 2.85
C GLU A 8 -17.77 2.10 3.42
N ILE A 9 -17.41 1.15 2.56
CA ILE A 9 -17.08 -0.20 3.01
C ILE A 9 -15.83 -0.07 3.89
N PRO A 10 -15.89 -0.52 5.16
CA PRO A 10 -14.74 -0.41 6.03
C PRO A 10 -13.59 -1.24 5.44
N PRO A 11 -12.37 -0.68 5.38
CA PRO A 11 -11.23 -1.45 4.92
C PRO A 11 -10.98 -2.61 5.88
N ARG A 12 -10.71 -3.79 5.31
CA ARG A 12 -10.39 -4.99 6.11
C ARG A 12 -9.07 -4.81 6.86
N ILE A 13 -8.13 -4.12 6.22
CA ILE A 13 -6.82 -3.79 6.78
C ILE A 13 -6.89 -2.35 7.30
N LYS A 14 -6.55 -2.13 8.56
CA LYS A 14 -6.54 -0.80 9.18
C LYS A 14 -5.21 -0.09 8.96
N ALA A 15 -5.24 1.24 8.97
CA ALA A 15 -4.03 2.06 8.77
C ALA A 15 -2.92 1.67 9.76
N ALA A 16 -3.28 1.49 11.03
CA ALA A 16 -2.36 1.07 12.09
C ALA A 16 -1.72 -0.32 11.88
N GLU A 17 -2.32 -1.20 11.07
CA GLU A 17 -1.75 -2.53 10.80
C GLU A 17 -0.61 -2.49 9.79
N ILE A 18 -0.57 -1.45 8.95
CA ILE A 18 0.48 -1.26 7.95
C ILE A 18 1.49 -0.18 8.36
N THR A 19 1.28 0.51 9.47
CA THR A 19 2.29 1.43 10.01
C THR A 19 3.53 0.67 10.48
N GLY A 20 4.69 1.31 10.31
CA GLY A 20 5.98 0.79 10.72
C GLY A 20 7.05 0.93 9.65
N ARG A 21 8.13 0.16 9.84
CA ARG A 21 9.32 0.15 8.98
C ARG A 21 9.24 -1.02 8.02
N TRP A 22 9.41 -0.73 6.75
CA TRP A 22 9.27 -1.69 5.66
C TRP A 22 10.50 -1.66 4.76
N GLY A 23 10.96 -2.83 4.35
CA GLY A 23 11.80 -2.97 3.20
C GLY A 23 10.92 -2.98 1.94
N LEU A 24 11.24 -2.14 0.96
CA LEU A 24 10.44 -1.98 -0.26
C LEU A 24 11.21 -2.48 -1.47
N ALA A 25 10.58 -3.29 -2.30
CA ALA A 25 11.04 -3.62 -3.64
C ALA A 25 9.83 -3.84 -4.56
N ALA A 26 10.03 -4.01 -5.87
CA ALA A 26 8.96 -4.27 -6.82
C ALA A 26 9.37 -5.32 -7.86
N TYR A 27 8.37 -5.99 -8.44
CA TYR A 27 8.55 -6.95 -9.53
C TYR A 27 7.46 -6.79 -10.60
N HIS A 28 7.76 -7.15 -11.84
CA HIS A 28 6.76 -7.20 -12.92
C HIS A 28 6.26 -8.62 -13.19
N LYS A 29 7.12 -9.63 -13.00
CA LYS A 29 6.77 -11.04 -13.22
C LYS A 29 6.47 -11.71 -11.88
N PRO A 30 5.35 -12.42 -11.74
CA PRO A 30 5.00 -13.09 -10.48
C PRO A 30 6.04 -14.14 -10.05
N GLU A 31 6.76 -14.74 -11.00
CA GLU A 31 7.85 -15.69 -10.76
C GLU A 31 9.01 -15.08 -9.96
N ASP A 32 9.22 -13.76 -10.08
CA ASP A 32 10.28 -13.03 -9.38
C ASP A 32 9.93 -12.65 -7.95
N ARG A 33 8.69 -12.92 -7.50
CA ARG A 33 8.17 -12.53 -6.19
C ARG A 33 9.11 -12.93 -5.05
N ALA A 34 9.54 -14.19 -4.99
CA ALA A 34 10.37 -14.70 -3.89
C ALA A 34 11.73 -13.99 -3.83
N ARG A 35 12.34 -13.72 -4.99
CA ARG A 35 13.59 -12.95 -5.10
C ARG A 35 13.38 -11.51 -4.64
N THR A 36 12.27 -10.89 -5.03
CA THR A 36 11.94 -9.51 -4.67
C THR A 36 11.62 -9.37 -3.18
N GLU A 37 10.98 -10.35 -2.55
CA GLU A 37 10.79 -10.40 -1.09
C GLU A 37 12.14 -10.43 -0.34
N ALA A 38 13.10 -11.22 -0.83
CA ALA A 38 14.45 -11.24 -0.28
C ALA A 38 15.19 -9.90 -0.50
N ALA A 39 15.03 -9.28 -1.67
CA ALA A 39 15.59 -7.95 -1.95
C ALA A 39 14.98 -6.88 -1.04
N ALA A 40 13.65 -6.87 -0.88
CA ALA A 40 12.94 -5.97 0.04
C ALA A 40 13.47 -6.12 1.47
N ARG A 41 13.66 -7.35 1.98
CA ARG A 41 14.28 -7.56 3.30
C ARG A 41 15.67 -6.93 3.41
N ASN A 42 16.49 -7.03 2.37
CA ASN A 42 17.81 -6.39 2.37
C ASN A 42 17.72 -4.85 2.40
N GLN A 43 16.64 -4.27 1.87
CA GLN A 43 16.37 -2.82 1.94
C GLN A 43 16.01 -2.33 3.34
N CYS A 44 15.84 -3.21 4.34
CA CYS A 44 15.63 -2.79 5.72
C CYS A 44 16.80 -2.01 6.34
N ARG A 45 17.96 -1.94 5.66
CA ARG A 45 19.06 -1.03 6.01
C ARG A 45 18.67 0.45 5.82
N GLN A 46 17.82 0.74 4.84
CA GLN A 46 17.23 2.06 4.55
C GLN A 46 15.71 1.90 4.40
N PRO A 47 14.99 1.67 5.52
CA PRO A 47 13.60 1.26 5.45
C PRO A 47 12.69 2.40 5.01
N TYR A 48 11.68 2.04 4.25
CA TYR A 48 10.51 2.84 3.96
C TYR A 48 9.63 2.92 5.21
N VAL A 49 9.46 4.11 5.77
CA VAL A 49 8.67 4.32 6.99
C VAL A 49 7.26 4.74 6.61
N ILE A 50 6.27 3.92 7.00
CA ILE A 50 4.85 4.24 6.88
C ILE A 50 4.39 4.71 8.25
N SER A 51 4.07 6.00 8.37
CA SER A 51 3.55 6.59 9.61
C SER A 51 2.04 6.75 9.53
N LEU A 52 1.38 6.83 10.69
CA LEU A 52 -0.03 7.20 10.72
C LEU A 52 -0.19 8.67 10.30
N GLY A 53 -1.17 8.95 9.45
CA GLY A 53 -1.53 10.30 9.10
C GLY A 53 -2.45 10.94 10.16
N PRO A 54 -2.52 12.28 10.21
CA PRO A 54 -3.29 13.02 11.21
C PRO A 54 -4.80 12.76 11.15
N ASN A 55 -5.34 12.33 10.01
CA ASN A 55 -6.76 12.06 9.85
C ASN A 55 -7.09 10.56 9.93
N GLY A 56 -6.14 9.71 10.32
CA GLY A 56 -6.30 8.26 10.39
C GLY A 56 -5.96 7.52 9.10
N GLY A 57 -5.29 8.19 8.16
CA GLY A 57 -4.66 7.56 7.00
C GLY A 57 -3.26 7.05 7.30
N VAL A 58 -2.49 6.81 6.24
CA VAL A 58 -1.07 6.48 6.29
C VAL A 58 -0.29 7.45 5.43
N MET A 59 0.86 7.88 5.92
CA MET A 59 1.77 8.78 5.23
C MET A 59 2.63 7.94 4.28
N MET A 60 2.37 8.05 2.97
CA MET A 60 3.05 7.30 1.92
C MET A 60 3.23 8.14 0.66
N HIS A 61 4.13 7.71 -0.22
CA HIS A 61 4.36 8.31 -1.53
C HIS A 61 3.37 7.75 -2.56
N LEU A 62 2.77 8.62 -3.37
CA LEU A 62 2.14 8.21 -4.64
C LEU A 62 3.20 7.74 -5.64
N ALA A 63 2.77 7.04 -6.69
CA ALA A 63 3.68 6.42 -7.66
C ALA A 63 4.70 7.42 -8.24
N ASP A 64 4.21 8.55 -8.73
CA ASP A 64 5.02 9.59 -9.38
C ASP A 64 5.31 10.79 -8.45
N SER A 65 5.10 10.65 -7.14
CA SER A 65 5.30 11.74 -6.16
C SER A 65 6.51 11.49 -5.28
N SER A 66 7.42 12.46 -5.22
CA SER A 66 8.54 12.48 -4.28
C SER A 66 8.16 13.01 -2.90
N LYS A 67 6.89 13.41 -2.72
CA LYS A 67 6.37 13.90 -1.45
C LYS A 67 5.57 12.80 -0.75
N ILE A 68 5.72 12.76 0.56
CA ILE A 68 4.87 11.93 1.42
C ILE A 68 3.54 12.66 1.59
N GLU A 69 2.45 11.98 1.29
CA GLU A 69 1.09 12.47 1.41
C GLU A 69 0.26 11.51 2.26
N GLU A 70 -0.81 12.00 2.85
CA GLU A 70 -1.73 11.13 3.59
C GLU A 70 -2.63 10.36 2.62
N LEU A 71 -2.48 9.03 2.62
CA LEU A 71 -3.33 8.11 1.89
C LEU A 71 -4.33 7.44 2.83
N ARG A 72 -5.53 7.17 2.33
CA ARG A 72 -6.59 6.46 3.04
C ARG A 72 -6.60 4.99 2.67
N LEU A 73 -6.93 4.16 3.65
CA LEU A 73 -7.28 2.76 3.42
C LEU A 73 -8.77 2.70 3.14
N LYS A 74 -9.14 2.10 2.02
CA LYS A 74 -10.51 2.10 1.51
C LYS A 74 -10.94 0.66 1.26
N GLY A 75 -12.06 0.24 1.86
CA GLY A 75 -12.62 -1.08 1.60
C GLY A 75 -13.39 -1.10 0.29
N ALA A 76 -13.47 -2.27 -0.34
CA ALA A 76 -14.32 -2.51 -1.49
C ALA A 76 -14.93 -3.91 -1.43
N PRO A 77 -15.93 -4.23 -2.28
CA PRO A 77 -16.52 -5.56 -2.32
C PRO A 77 -15.48 -6.66 -2.56
N GLY A 78 -15.73 -7.84 -1.99
CA GLY A 78 -14.85 -9.01 -2.12
C GLY A 78 -13.59 -8.94 -1.26
N ASP A 79 -13.68 -8.37 -0.06
CA ASP A 79 -12.59 -8.28 0.92
C ASP A 79 -11.35 -7.51 0.45
N ARG A 80 -11.51 -6.68 -0.60
CA ARG A 80 -10.43 -5.89 -1.18
C ARG A 80 -10.20 -4.63 -0.36
N THR A 81 -8.94 -4.25 -0.21
CA THR A 81 -8.53 -3.00 0.43
C THR A 81 -7.60 -2.22 -0.49
N PHE A 82 -7.80 -0.92 -0.59
CA PHE A 82 -7.02 0.00 -1.43
C PHE A 82 -6.33 1.05 -0.58
N ILE A 83 -5.18 1.52 -1.03
CA ILE A 83 -4.43 2.63 -0.43
C ILE A 83 -4.30 3.73 -1.48
N GLY A 84 -4.81 4.93 -1.20
CA GLY A 84 -4.69 6.05 -2.12
C GLY A 84 -5.30 7.33 -1.56
N PRO A 85 -5.41 8.41 -2.36
CA PRO A 85 -6.01 9.66 -1.93
C PRO A 85 -7.43 9.48 -1.38
N ALA A 86 -7.89 10.44 -0.58
CA ALA A 86 -9.27 10.48 -0.10
C ALA A 86 -10.26 10.47 -1.28
N GLY A 87 -11.31 9.65 -1.20
CA GLY A 87 -12.26 9.42 -2.27
C GLY A 87 -12.68 7.96 -2.36
N GLU A 88 -13.30 7.57 -3.46
CA GLU A 88 -13.77 6.19 -3.69
C GLU A 88 -12.61 5.19 -3.84
N ALA A 89 -12.86 3.93 -3.48
CA ALA A 89 -11.92 2.84 -3.65
C ALA A 89 -11.80 2.44 -5.13
N GLY A 90 -10.57 2.21 -5.61
CA GLY A 90 -10.31 1.81 -6.99
C GLY A 90 -10.06 2.97 -7.94
N GLY A 91 -9.72 4.15 -7.43
CA GLY A 91 -9.28 5.28 -8.25
C GLY A 91 -7.94 4.99 -8.95
N ALA A 92 -7.63 5.73 -10.02
CA ALA A 92 -6.40 5.52 -10.80
C ALA A 92 -5.11 5.66 -9.97
N GLN A 93 -5.12 6.53 -8.96
CA GLN A 93 -3.98 6.74 -8.06
C GLN A 93 -3.93 5.72 -6.91
N ASP A 94 -4.93 4.83 -6.81
CA ASP A 94 -4.97 3.82 -5.77
C ASP A 94 -4.05 2.66 -6.09
N ARG A 95 -3.57 2.03 -5.03
CA ARG A 95 -3.00 0.69 -5.09
C ARG A 95 -3.85 -0.27 -4.27
N GLU A 96 -4.17 -1.40 -4.86
CA GLU A 96 -4.84 -2.49 -4.18
C GLU A 96 -3.84 -3.29 -3.35
N ILE A 97 -4.20 -3.59 -2.09
CA ILE A 97 -3.50 -4.57 -1.28
C ILE A 97 -3.96 -5.95 -1.72
N VAL A 98 -3.15 -6.63 -2.53
CA VAL A 98 -3.48 -7.96 -3.07
C VAL A 98 -3.19 -9.08 -2.09
N SER A 99 -2.27 -8.85 -1.15
CA SER A 99 -1.94 -9.82 -0.11
C SER A 99 -1.33 -9.11 1.09
N PHE A 100 -1.74 -9.51 2.28
CA PHE A 100 -1.17 -9.03 3.54
C PHE A 100 -1.27 -10.10 4.62
N ASP A 101 -0.13 -10.53 5.18
CA ASP A 101 -0.07 -11.50 6.29
C ASP A 101 0.32 -10.86 7.63
N GLY A 102 0.55 -9.55 7.67
CA GLY A 102 1.11 -8.85 8.82
C GLY A 102 2.62 -8.63 8.73
N ARG A 103 3.35 -9.54 8.07
CA ARG A 103 4.80 -9.39 7.82
C ARG A 103 5.13 -8.98 6.39
N VAL A 104 4.43 -9.50 5.39
CA VAL A 104 4.60 -9.13 3.99
C VAL A 104 3.30 -8.49 3.50
N MET A 105 3.42 -7.32 2.87
CA MET A 105 2.33 -6.63 2.21
C MET A 105 2.68 -6.50 0.73
N ILE A 106 1.79 -6.96 -0.13
CA ILE A 106 1.95 -6.87 -1.58
C ILE A 106 0.85 -5.94 -2.09
N THR A 107 1.25 -4.95 -2.86
CA THR A 107 0.32 -3.99 -3.47
C THR A 107 0.54 -3.86 -4.95
N ARG A 108 -0.53 -3.66 -5.72
CA ARG A 108 -0.46 -3.33 -7.15
C ARG A 108 -1.22 -2.04 -7.42
N PHE A 109 -0.73 -1.21 -8.34
CA PHE A 109 -1.50 -0.06 -8.78
C PHE A 109 -2.75 -0.50 -9.54
N VAL A 110 -3.85 0.25 -9.37
CA VAL A 110 -5.09 0.00 -10.09
C VAL A 110 -4.95 0.41 -11.54
N ASP A 111 -4.33 1.58 -11.76
CA ASP A 111 -3.96 2.03 -13.10
C ASP A 111 -2.89 1.12 -13.71
N LYS A 112 -3.18 0.61 -14.92
CA LYS A 112 -2.33 -0.35 -15.62
C LYS A 112 -1.07 0.25 -16.20
N GLU A 113 -1.08 1.53 -16.55
CA GLU A 113 0.13 2.22 -16.99
C GLU A 113 1.09 2.42 -15.81
N VAL A 114 0.56 2.82 -14.65
CA VAL A 114 1.35 2.94 -13.42
C VAL A 114 1.88 1.57 -12.99
N GLU A 115 1.05 0.53 -13.03
CA GLU A 115 1.46 -0.84 -12.72
C GLU A 115 2.54 -1.34 -13.69
N SER A 116 2.43 -1.04 -14.98
CA SER A 116 3.46 -1.40 -15.96
C SER A 116 4.78 -0.66 -15.72
N ARG A 117 4.75 0.58 -15.20
CA ARG A 117 5.96 1.38 -14.94
C ARG A 117 6.66 0.99 -13.64
N TYR A 118 5.90 0.75 -12.58
CA TYR A 118 6.43 0.53 -11.23
C TYR A 118 6.36 -0.93 -10.75
N GLY A 119 5.56 -1.76 -11.42
CA GLY A 119 5.34 -3.15 -11.07
C GLY A 119 4.48 -3.36 -9.82
N THR A 120 4.39 -4.62 -9.41
CA THR A 120 3.81 -5.01 -8.13
C THR A 120 4.81 -4.74 -7.02
N SER A 121 4.42 -3.88 -6.08
CA SER A 121 5.25 -3.51 -4.92
C SER A 121 5.14 -4.55 -3.82
N VAL A 122 6.26 -4.85 -3.19
CA VAL A 122 6.42 -5.77 -2.08
C VAL A 122 7.05 -5.03 -0.92
N TYR A 123 6.32 -4.99 0.18
CA TYR A 123 6.75 -4.43 1.45
C TYR A 123 6.97 -5.59 2.42
N VAL A 124 8.18 -5.70 2.98
CA VAL A 124 8.46 -6.68 4.03
C VAL A 124 8.77 -5.95 5.32
N ARG A 125 8.09 -6.29 6.41
CA ARG A 125 8.35 -5.69 7.73
C ARG A 125 9.81 -5.88 8.09
N CYS A 126 10.46 -4.78 8.45
CA CYS A 126 11.78 -4.84 9.04
C CYS A 126 11.67 -5.35 10.48
N ALA A 127 12.59 -6.21 10.88
CA ALA A 127 12.69 -6.63 12.27
C ALA A 127 12.88 -5.38 13.17
N PRO A 128 12.35 -5.38 14.40
CA PRO A 128 12.73 -4.37 15.37
C PRO A 128 14.26 -4.36 15.46
N ARG A 129 14.87 -3.17 15.50
CA ARG A 129 16.30 -3.07 15.80
C ARG A 129 16.49 -3.73 17.17
N ALA A 130 17.28 -4.79 17.21
CA ALA A 130 17.83 -5.30 18.46
C ALA A 130 18.75 -4.25 19.09
#